data_AF-A0A9P9WLC8-F1
#
_entry.id   AF-A0A9P9WLC8-F1
#
_cell.length_a   1.000
_cell.length_b   1.000
_cell.length_c   1.000
_cell.angle_alpha   90.00
_cell.angle_beta   90.00
_cell.angle_gamma   90.00
#
_symmetry.space_group_name_H-M   'P 1'
#
loop_
_entity.id
_entity.type
_entity.pdbx_description
1 polymer ?
#
loop_
_entity_poly.entity_id
_entity_poly.type
_entity_poly.pdbx_seq_one_letter_code
_entity_poly.pdbx_strand_id
1 'polypeptide(L)'
;MPSTKLLITAQAFMDAYKSWDLEKLMSLRSADCVQRIFPQNLPVPARNNDDFREYFQSIQSIFKDWETETLETIVDAAAHKVVIHGICKASTIIGPFTNEVMFVLKMTEDDALIKDIKEFVDSAASRDFFIRLRETQNRES
;
A
#
# COMPACT_ATOMS: atom_id res chain seq x y z
N MET A 1 -19.12 2.82 18.94
CA MET A 1 -17.86 2.72 19.71
C MET A 1 -17.04 3.95 19.36
N PRO A 2 -16.53 4.74 20.32
CA PRO A 2 -15.62 5.83 19.96
C PRO A 2 -14.38 5.21 19.28
N SER A 3 -14.07 5.67 18.07
CA SER A 3 -12.91 5.18 17.31
C SER A 3 -11.63 5.51 18.09
N THR A 4 -10.83 4.50 18.40
CA THR A 4 -9.53 4.71 19.05
C THR A 4 -8.60 5.46 18.09
N LYS A 5 -7.64 6.24 18.60
CA LYS A 5 -6.64 6.94 17.77
C LYS A 5 -5.98 5.99 16.75
N LEU A 6 -5.73 4.75 17.16
CA LEU A 6 -5.29 3.64 16.31
C LEU A 6 -6.15 3.45 15.04
N LEU A 7 -7.47 3.35 15.20
CA LEU A 7 -8.40 3.18 14.09
C LEU A 7 -8.50 4.43 13.22
N ILE A 8 -8.40 5.62 13.81
CA ILE A 8 -8.37 6.89 13.07
C ILE A 8 -7.15 6.93 12.14
N THR A 9 -5.96 6.58 12.64
CA THR A 9 -4.73 6.54 11.84
C THR A 9 -4.80 5.48 10.74
N ALA A 10 -5.35 4.29 11.03
CA ALA A 10 -5.54 3.25 10.03
C ALA A 10 -6.54 3.65 8.92
N GLN A 11 -7.63 4.32 9.29
CA GLN A 11 -8.60 4.83 8.31
C GLN A 11 -7.97 5.93 7.45
N ALA A 12 -7.22 6.85 8.05
CA ALA A 12 -6.49 7.88 7.31
C ALA A 12 -5.50 7.29 6.31
N PHE A 13 -4.85 6.17 6.65
CA PHE A 13 -4.00 5.43 5.71
C PHE A 13 -4.79 4.90 4.52
N MET A 14 -5.94 4.26 4.75
CA MET A 14 -6.78 3.76 3.66
C MET A 14 -7.36 4.89 2.81
N ASP A 15 -7.72 6.01 3.42
CA ASP A 15 -8.20 7.19 2.69
C ASP A 15 -7.09 7.80 1.81
N ALA A 16 -5.87 7.89 2.34
CA ALA A 16 -4.69 8.33 1.59
C ALA A 16 -4.38 7.36 0.44
N TYR A 17 -4.39 6.05 0.71
CA TYR A 17 -4.16 4.99 -0.26
C TYR A 17 -5.23 5.00 -1.37
N LYS A 18 -6.51 5.17 -1.01
CA LYS A 18 -7.62 5.33 -1.95
C LYS A 18 -7.48 6.59 -2.80
N SER A 19 -7.00 7.68 -2.23
CA SER A 19 -6.76 8.92 -2.99
C SER A 19 -5.51 8.86 -3.87
N TRP A 20 -4.71 7.79 -3.76
CA TRP A 20 -3.47 7.58 -4.49
C TRP A 20 -2.51 8.79 -4.39
N ASP A 21 -2.47 9.38 -3.20
CA ASP A 21 -1.79 10.64 -2.89
C ASP A 21 -0.54 10.38 -2.04
N LEU A 22 0.62 10.64 -2.64
CA LEU A 22 1.91 10.41 -2.01
C LEU A 22 2.09 11.21 -0.73
N GLU A 23 1.76 12.50 -0.73
CA GLU A 23 2.06 13.35 0.42
C GLU A 23 1.13 13.02 1.60
N LYS A 24 -0.11 12.60 1.33
CA LYS A 24 -0.98 12.06 2.39
C LYS A 24 -0.44 10.76 2.96
N LEU A 25 0.01 9.83 2.11
CA LEU A 25 0.61 8.58 2.59
C LEU A 25 1.85 8.84 3.44
N MET A 26 2.73 9.75 2.98
CA MET A 26 3.95 10.10 3.69
C MET A 26 3.69 10.83 5.01
N SER A 27 2.61 11.62 5.10
CA SER A 27 2.24 12.34 6.33
C SER A 27 1.88 11.42 7.51
N LEU A 28 1.53 10.16 7.21
CA LEU A 28 1.10 9.16 8.18
C LEU A 28 2.22 8.26 8.67
N ARG A 29 3.41 8.34 8.07
CA ARG A 29 4.56 7.48 8.39
C ARG A 29 5.42 8.15 9.45
N SER A 30 5.90 7.36 10.42
CA SER A 30 6.97 7.83 11.31
C SER A 30 8.27 8.05 10.52
N ALA A 31 9.19 8.84 11.07
CA ALA A 31 10.46 9.14 10.42
C ALA A 31 11.29 7.87 10.09
N ASP A 32 11.15 6.81 10.90
CA ASP A 32 11.82 5.52 10.79
C ASP A 32 10.96 4.42 10.13
N CYS A 33 9.86 4.78 9.48
CA CYS A 33 8.92 3.82 8.92
C CYS A 33 9.52 2.97 7.79
N VAL A 34 9.27 1.66 7.82
CA VAL A 34 9.68 0.73 6.76
C VAL A 34 8.48 -0.02 6.20
N GLN A 35 8.41 -0.13 4.88
CA GLN A 35 7.43 -0.94 4.17
C GLN A 35 8.07 -2.20 3.58
N ARG A 36 7.41 -3.35 3.77
CA ARG A 36 7.82 -4.65 3.21
C ARG A 36 6.67 -5.26 2.43
N ILE A 37 6.93 -5.60 1.18
CA ILE A 37 5.98 -6.30 0.31
C ILE A 37 6.22 -7.81 0.41
N PHE A 38 5.13 -8.55 0.53
CA PHE A 38 5.04 -9.99 0.66
C PHE A 38 4.12 -10.56 -0.44
N PRO A 39 4.20 -11.86 -0.78
CA PRO A 39 5.03 -12.91 -0.16
C PRO A 39 6.55 -12.73 -0.33
N GLN A 40 7.35 -13.37 0.54
CA GLN A 40 8.82 -13.23 0.57
C GLN A 40 9.54 -13.66 -0.72
N ASN A 41 8.89 -14.45 -1.56
CA ASN A 41 9.42 -14.87 -2.86
C ASN A 41 9.31 -13.78 -3.93
N LEU A 42 8.60 -12.68 -3.68
CA LEU A 42 8.68 -11.50 -4.54
C LEU A 42 10.05 -10.83 -4.37
N PRO A 43 10.81 -10.59 -5.44
CA PRO A 43 12.15 -10.00 -5.37
C PRO A 43 12.08 -8.47 -5.19
N VAL A 44 11.36 -8.02 -4.16
CA VAL A 44 11.13 -6.60 -3.87
C VAL A 44 11.82 -6.24 -2.55
N PRO A 45 12.69 -5.21 -2.54
CA PRO A 45 13.38 -4.81 -1.32
C PRO A 45 12.40 -4.16 -0.33
N ALA A 46 12.76 -4.23 0.96
CA ALA A 46 12.15 -3.35 1.95
C ALA A 46 12.47 -1.88 1.61
N ARG A 47 11.51 -0.98 1.83
CA ARG A 47 11.65 0.44 1.50
C ARG A 47 11.51 1.29 2.75
N ASN A 48 12.49 2.16 2.99
CA ASN A 48 12.34 3.25 3.97
C ASN A 48 11.40 4.34 3.40
N ASN A 49 11.39 5.53 4.01
CA ASN A 49 10.56 6.65 3.54
C ASN A 49 11.01 7.21 2.19
N ASP A 50 12.32 7.34 1.96
CA ASP A 50 12.88 7.90 0.74
C ASP A 50 12.71 6.93 -0.42
N ASP A 51 13.09 5.66 -0.24
CA ASP A 51 12.95 4.61 -1.24
C ASP A 51 11.48 4.41 -1.65
N PHE A 52 10.55 4.53 -0.70
CA PHE A 52 9.12 4.43 -1.00
C PHE A 52 8.64 5.63 -1.80
N ARG A 53 9.07 6.85 -1.48
CA ARG A 53 8.70 8.04 -2.23
C ARG A 53 9.15 7.92 -3.68
N GLU A 54 10.40 7.54 -3.91
CA GLU A 54 10.94 7.30 -5.25
C GLU A 54 10.16 6.21 -5.99
N TYR A 55 9.91 5.08 -5.33
CA TYR A 55 9.13 3.98 -5.91
C TYR A 55 7.71 4.42 -6.28
N PHE A 56 6.99 5.07 -5.36
CA PHE A 56 5.62 5.50 -5.60
C PHE A 56 5.56 6.48 -6.76
N GLN A 57 6.45 7.47 -6.82
CA GLN A 57 6.55 8.41 -7.94
C GLN A 57 6.78 7.70 -9.28
N SER A 58 7.58 6.62 -9.30
CA SER A 58 7.85 5.85 -10.52
C SER A 58 6.61 5.11 -11.05
N ILE A 59 5.64 4.77 -10.20
CA ILE A 59 4.45 4.01 -10.58
C ILE A 59 3.14 4.82 -10.57
N GLN A 60 3.13 6.00 -9.94
CA GLN A 60 1.89 6.73 -9.67
C GLN A 60 1.10 7.02 -10.94
N SER A 61 1.76 7.44 -12.02
CA SER A 61 1.13 7.78 -13.31
C SER A 61 0.66 6.58 -14.12
N ILE A 62 1.05 5.35 -13.73
CA ILE A 62 0.70 4.11 -14.44
C ILE A 62 -0.76 3.73 -14.14
N PHE A 63 -1.21 4.01 -12.93
CA PHE A 63 -2.55 3.68 -12.44
C PHE A 63 -3.46 4.90 -12.50
N LYS A 64 -4.53 4.79 -13.27
CA LYS A 64 -5.60 5.80 -13.39
C LYS A 64 -6.86 5.26 -12.72
N ASP A 65 -7.72 6.16 -12.26
CA ASP A 65 -9.00 5.80 -11.64
C ASP A 65 -8.79 4.78 -10.49
N TRP A 66 -7.80 5.06 -9.64
CA TRP A 66 -7.43 4.17 -8.55
C TRP A 66 -8.57 4.06 -7.54
N GLU A 67 -8.95 2.82 -7.25
CA GLU A 67 -10.02 2.49 -6.33
C GLU A 67 -9.58 1.41 -5.36
N THR A 68 -10.07 1.49 -4.13
CA THR A 68 -9.82 0.51 -3.08
C THR A 68 -11.10 0.17 -2.35
N GLU A 69 -11.26 -1.11 -2.03
CA GLU A 69 -12.36 -1.65 -1.25
C GLU A 69 -11.77 -2.35 -0.01
N THR A 70 -12.20 -1.95 1.18
CA THR A 70 -11.84 -2.63 2.43
C THR A 70 -12.85 -3.74 2.68
N LEU A 71 -12.38 -4.98 2.77
CA LEU A 71 -13.20 -6.17 3.01
C LEU A 71 -13.29 -6.49 4.51
N GLU A 72 -12.16 -6.39 5.22
CA GLU A 72 -12.09 -6.67 6.65
C GLU A 72 -11.05 -5.79 7.34
N THR A 73 -11.35 -5.41 8.57
CA THR A 73 -10.44 -4.69 9.47
C THR A 73 -10.38 -5.40 10.82
N ILE A 74 -9.18 -5.80 11.25
CA ILE A 74 -8.93 -6.41 12.55
C ILE A 74 -8.03 -5.49 13.38
N VAL A 75 -8.40 -5.27 14.63
CA VAL A 75 -7.69 -4.35 15.53
C VAL A 75 -7.08 -5.10 16.70
N ASP A 76 -5.77 -4.97 16.87
CA ASP A 76 -5.04 -5.39 18.06
C ASP A 76 -4.50 -4.14 18.77
N ALA A 77 -5.32 -3.60 19.67
CA ALA A 77 -5.00 -2.38 20.39
C ALA A 77 -3.81 -2.55 21.34
N ALA A 78 -3.67 -3.72 21.97
CA ALA A 78 -2.55 -3.99 22.88
C ALA A 78 -1.21 -4.01 22.14
N ALA A 79 -1.22 -4.48 20.89
CA ALA A 79 -0.03 -4.48 20.05
C ALA A 79 0.09 -3.25 19.14
N HIS A 80 -0.77 -2.23 19.24
CA HIS A 80 -0.82 -1.07 18.34
C HIS A 80 -0.82 -1.48 16.85
N LYS A 81 -1.64 -2.46 16.49
CA LYS A 81 -1.71 -3.00 15.13
C LYS A 81 -3.12 -2.97 14.57
N VAL A 82 -3.20 -2.72 13.27
CA VAL A 82 -4.41 -2.92 12.48
C VAL A 82 -4.07 -3.78 11.28
N VAL A 83 -4.86 -4.83 11.05
CA VAL A 83 -4.81 -5.63 9.84
C VAL A 83 -5.99 -5.22 8.96
N ILE A 84 -5.72 -5.00 7.67
CA ILE A 84 -6.72 -4.60 6.69
C ILE A 84 -6.63 -5.54 5.51
N HIS A 85 -7.72 -6.22 5.18
CA HIS A 85 -7.86 -6.97 3.94
C HIS A 85 -8.67 -6.14 2.96
N GLY A 86 -8.22 -6.07 1.72
CA GLY A 86 -8.86 -5.25 0.71
C GLY A 86 -8.54 -5.66 -0.72
N ILE A 87 -9.19 -4.96 -1.65
CA ILE A 87 -9.00 -5.08 -3.09
C ILE A 87 -8.62 -3.70 -3.61
N CYS A 88 -7.67 -3.63 -4.55
CA CYS A 88 -7.40 -2.43 -5.32
C CYS A 88 -7.61 -2.64 -6.81
N LYS A 89 -8.12 -1.62 -7.50
CA LYS A 89 -8.44 -1.62 -8.92
C LYS A 89 -7.96 -0.32 -9.56
N ALA A 90 -7.57 -0.40 -10.83
CA ALA A 90 -7.21 0.77 -11.62
C ALA A 90 -7.27 0.49 -13.13
N SER A 91 -7.41 1.57 -13.89
CA SER A 91 -7.20 1.58 -15.34
C SER A 91 -5.72 1.84 -15.66
N THR A 92 -5.14 1.13 -16.62
CA THR A 92 -3.74 1.34 -17.06
C THR A 92 -3.64 1.33 -18.58
N ILE A 93 -2.48 1.73 -19.12
CA ILE A 93 -2.24 1.70 -20.58
C ILE A 93 -2.27 0.26 -21.16
N ILE A 94 -2.07 -0.76 -20.32
CA ILE A 94 -2.10 -2.18 -20.73
C ILE A 94 -3.42 -2.88 -20.35
N GLY A 95 -4.46 -2.10 -20.00
CA GLY A 95 -5.77 -2.59 -19.60
C GLY A 95 -6.02 -2.49 -18.09
N PRO A 96 -7.12 -3.10 -17.58
CA PRO A 96 -7.47 -3.03 -16.17
C PRO A 96 -6.48 -3.79 -15.29
N PHE A 97 -6.23 -3.23 -14.11
CA PHE A 97 -5.48 -3.81 -13.02
C PHE A 97 -6.41 -4.08 -11.85
N THR A 98 -6.31 -5.28 -11.27
CA THR A 98 -6.97 -5.66 -10.03
C THR A 98 -5.99 -6.47 -9.20
N ASN A 99 -5.95 -6.22 -7.89
CA ASN A 99 -5.11 -6.98 -6.97
C ASN A 99 -5.80 -7.08 -5.60
N GLU A 100 -5.56 -8.18 -4.91
CA GLU A 100 -6.00 -8.41 -3.53
C GLU A 100 -4.83 -8.13 -2.59
N VAL A 101 -5.09 -7.37 -1.53
CA VAL A 101 -4.05 -6.88 -0.62
C VAL A 101 -4.41 -7.11 0.84
N MET A 102 -3.42 -7.41 1.66
CA MET A 102 -3.51 -7.34 3.10
C MET A 102 -2.44 -6.42 3.65
N PHE A 103 -2.84 -5.42 4.44
CA PHE A 103 -1.92 -4.59 5.21
C PHE A 103 -1.88 -5.05 6.66
N VAL A 104 -0.68 -5.11 7.23
CA VAL A 104 -0.47 -5.09 8.68
C VAL A 104 0.24 -3.78 8.99
N LEU A 105 -0.51 -2.86 9.57
CA LEU A 105 -0.02 -1.57 10.03
C LEU A 105 0.35 -1.69 11.49
N LYS A 106 1.59 -1.35 11.84
CA LYS A 106 2.03 -1.18 13.22
C LYS A 106 2.26 0.29 13.48
N MET A 107 1.54 0.84 14.43
CA MET A 107 1.61 2.25 14.79
C MET A 107 2.71 2.50 15.83
N THR A 108 3.06 3.77 16.00
CA THR A 108 3.81 4.27 17.16
C THR A 108 3.05 4.02 18.46
N GLU A 109 3.74 4.07 19.61
CA GLU A 109 3.14 3.79 20.92
C GLU A 109 1.97 4.72 21.27
N ASP A 110 1.96 5.92 20.70
CA ASP A 110 0.90 6.90 20.86
C ASP A 110 -0.20 6.80 19.79
N ASP A 111 -0.13 5.80 18.90
CA ASP A 111 -1.02 5.56 17.76
C ASP A 111 -1.12 6.68 16.72
N ALA A 112 -0.26 7.70 16.75
CA ALA A 112 -0.36 8.83 15.81
C ALA A 112 0.15 8.53 14.40
N LEU A 113 1.18 7.71 14.29
CA LEU A 113 1.90 7.46 13.03
C LEU A 113 2.14 5.98 12.83
N ILE A 114 2.44 5.59 11.60
CA ILE A 114 2.72 4.22 11.21
C ILE A 114 4.23 3.99 11.21
N LYS A 115 4.69 3.03 12.00
CA LYS A 115 6.09 2.64 12.15
C LYS A 115 6.51 1.48 11.27
N ASP A 116 5.61 0.55 10.96
CA ASP A 116 5.90 -0.59 10.10
C ASP A 116 4.69 -0.89 9.22
N ILE A 117 4.93 -1.11 7.94
CA ILE A 117 3.91 -1.53 6.97
C ILE A 117 4.35 -2.87 6.41
N LYS A 118 3.53 -3.90 6.61
CA LYS A 118 3.64 -5.15 5.85
C LYS A 118 2.48 -5.19 4.88
N GLU A 119 2.79 -5.37 3.62
CA GLU A 119 1.81 -5.43 2.55
C GLU A 119 1.93 -6.79 1.88
N PHE A 120 0.90 -7.62 1.98
CA PHE A 120 0.82 -8.87 1.25
C PHE A 120 -0.05 -8.63 0.01
N VAL A 121 0.46 -8.94 -1.18
CA VAL A 121 -0.27 -8.78 -2.44
C VAL A 121 -0.54 -10.13 -3.09
N ASP A 122 -1.53 -10.21 -3.96
CA ASP A 122 -1.60 -11.30 -4.93
C ASP A 122 -0.39 -11.20 -5.87
N SER A 123 0.61 -12.02 -5.56
CA SER A 123 1.88 -12.09 -6.30
C SER A 123 1.70 -12.53 -7.75
N ALA A 124 0.68 -13.34 -8.06
CA ALA A 124 0.42 -13.78 -9.43
C ALA A 124 -0.12 -12.62 -10.26
N ALA A 125 -1.15 -11.94 -9.76
CA ALA A 125 -1.70 -10.73 -10.39
C ALA A 125 -0.61 -9.65 -10.58
N SER A 126 0.20 -9.42 -9.54
CA SER A 126 1.29 -8.44 -9.57
C SER A 126 2.34 -8.79 -10.64
N ARG A 127 2.83 -10.03 -10.65
CA ARG A 127 3.86 -10.48 -11.59
C ARG A 127 3.38 -10.37 -13.03
N ASP A 128 2.19 -10.89 -13.31
CA ASP A 128 1.65 -10.95 -14.66
C ASP A 128 1.42 -9.53 -15.21
N PHE A 129 0.96 -8.60 -14.37
CA PHE A 129 0.84 -7.19 -14.72
C PHE A 129 2.19 -6.54 -15.06
N PHE A 130 3.18 -6.63 -14.15
CA PHE A 130 4.48 -5.95 -14.34
C PHE A 130 5.31 -6.53 -15.49
N ILE A 131 5.14 -7.83 -15.82
CA ILE A 131 5.74 -8.43 -17.03
C ILE A 131 5.15 -7.76 -18.28
N ARG A 132 3.81 -7.75 -18.41
CA ARG A 132 3.12 -7.15 -19.56
C ARG A 132 3.43 -5.66 -19.71
N LEU A 133 3.54 -4.93 -18.60
CA LEU A 133 3.86 -3.51 -18.61
C LEU A 133 5.25 -3.25 -19.19
N ARG A 134 6.24 -4.01 -18.75
CA ARG A 134 7.62 -3.92 -19.25
C ARG A 134 7.70 -4.25 -20.74
N GLU A 135 6.98 -5.27 -21.19
CA GLU A 135 6.93 -5.63 -22.61
C GLU A 135 6.35 -4.52 -23.48
N THR A 136 5.31 -3.82 -23.01
CA THR A 136 4.73 -2.68 -23.73
C THR A 136 5.69 -1.50 -23.77
N GLN A 137 6.30 -1.13 -22.65
CA GLN A 137 7.24 0.00 -22.58
C GLN A 137 8.46 -0.20 -23.49
N ASN A 138 8.97 -1.44 -23.58
CA ASN A 138 10.09 -1.78 -24.47
C ASN A 138 9.73 -1.72 -25.96
N ARG A 139 8.45 -1.83 -26.33
CA ARG A 139 8.01 -1.72 -27.74
C ARG A 139 7.81 -0.28 -28.20
N GLU A 140 7.59 0.63 -27.24
CA GLU A 140 7.36 2.06 -27.49
C GLU A 140 8.65 2.89 -27.40
N SER A 141 9.77 2.27 -26.99
CA SER A 141 11.12 2.85 -26.92
C SER A 141 11.93 2.56 -28.17
#